data_AF-A0A1C4W7J7-F1
#
_entry.id   AF-A0A1C4W7J7-F1
#
_cell.length_a   1.000
_cell.length_b   1.000
_cell.length_c   1.000
_cell.angle_alpha   90.00
_cell.angle_beta   90.00
_cell.angle_gamma   90.00
#
_symmetry.space_group_name_H-M   'P 1'
#
loop_
_entity.id
_entity.type
_entity.pdbx_description
1 polymer ?
#
loop_
_entity_poly.entity_id
_entity_poly.type
_entity_poly.pdbx_seq_one_letter_code
_entity_poly.pdbx_strand_id
1 'polypeptide(L)'
;MGDYSRAKVQVATEAIRAEAVKWRKLSDRMEAVARTTADQDLSPLAFMVPDQVIGGISAADLQNAYQKMHSQLTTLFRDAVTEFDQFAGALNRNADWYERAEEDNIANFDKIWSA
;
A
#
# COMPACT_ATOMS: atom_id res chain seq x y z
N MET A 1 -32.41 16.28 16.24
CA MET A 1 -31.51 15.13 16.50
C MET A 1 -30.72 14.70 15.26
N GLY A 2 -31.24 14.83 14.03
CA GLY A 2 -30.52 14.45 12.79
C GLY A 2 -29.19 15.17 12.53
N ASP A 3 -29.09 16.47 12.81
CA ASP A 3 -27.84 17.23 12.57
C ASP A 3 -26.64 16.74 13.40
N TYR A 4 -26.88 16.27 14.63
CA TYR A 4 -25.82 15.75 15.49
C TYR A 4 -25.31 14.38 15.04
N SER A 5 -26.17 13.57 14.40
CA SER A 5 -25.78 12.27 13.83
C SER A 5 -24.95 12.47 12.57
N ARG A 6 -25.42 13.35 11.66
CA ARG A 6 -24.71 13.74 10.44
C ARG A 6 -23.32 14.30 10.73
N ALA A 7 -23.20 15.21 11.69
CA ALA A 7 -21.91 15.79 12.07
C ALA A 7 -20.92 14.74 12.60
N LYS A 8 -21.39 13.74 13.35
CA LYS A 8 -20.53 12.65 13.85
C LYS A 8 -20.07 11.72 12.74
N VAL A 9 -20.97 11.35 11.83
CA VAL A 9 -20.64 10.52 10.67
C VAL A 9 -19.62 11.25 9.80
N GLN A 10 -19.83 12.54 9.52
CA GLN A 10 -18.91 13.35 8.73
C GLN A 10 -17.51 13.42 9.35
N VAL A 11 -17.38 13.67 10.65
CA VAL A 11 -16.07 13.67 11.32
C VAL A 11 -15.40 12.30 11.24
N ALA A 12 -16.16 11.21 11.38
CA ALA A 12 -15.64 9.86 11.26
C ALA A 12 -15.17 9.54 9.82
N THR A 13 -15.95 9.92 8.80
CA THR A 13 -15.59 9.66 7.40
C THR A 13 -14.43 10.54 6.92
N GLU A 14 -14.34 11.77 7.40
CA GLU A 14 -13.17 12.64 7.20
C GLU A 14 -11.90 12.02 7.80
N ALA A 15 -11.97 11.45 9.00
CA ALA A 15 -10.85 10.75 9.62
C ALA A 15 -10.43 9.50 8.82
N ILE A 16 -11.41 8.73 8.32
CA ILE A 16 -11.16 7.55 7.46
C ILE A 16 -10.48 7.98 6.15
N ARG A 17 -10.94 9.07 5.52
CA ARG A 17 -10.33 9.63 4.30
C ARG A 17 -8.92 10.15 4.56
N ALA A 18 -8.69 10.80 5.69
CA ALA A 18 -7.35 11.25 6.08
C ALA A 18 -6.40 10.06 6.29
N GLU A 19 -6.88 8.95 6.84
CA GLU A 19 -6.11 7.71 6.95
C GLU A 19 -5.82 7.12 5.57
N ALA A 20 -6.79 7.08 4.66
CA ALA A 20 -6.60 6.62 3.28
C ALA A 20 -5.47 7.37 2.56
N VAL A 21 -5.35 8.69 2.79
CA VAL A 21 -4.25 9.49 2.25
C VAL A 21 -2.88 9.01 2.75
N LYS A 22 -2.77 8.56 4.00
CA LYS A 22 -1.51 8.02 4.53
C LYS A 22 -1.12 6.73 3.83
N TRP A 23 -2.07 5.83 3.61
CA TRP A 23 -1.84 4.58 2.87
C TRP A 23 -1.40 4.84 1.43
N ARG A 24 -2.02 5.81 0.75
CA ARG A 24 -1.58 6.20 -0.59
C ARG A 24 -0.16 6.77 -0.59
N LYS A 25 0.19 7.63 0.37
CA LYS A 25 1.57 8.13 0.52
C LYS A 25 2.57 7.00 0.80
N LEU A 26 2.17 5.95 1.52
CA LEU A 26 3.02 4.78 1.73
C LEU A 26 3.20 3.98 0.43
N SER A 27 2.14 3.83 -0.37
CA SER A 27 2.21 3.24 -1.71
C SER A 27 3.22 3.99 -2.59
N ASP A 28 3.11 5.32 -2.69
CA ASP A 28 4.02 6.17 -3.48
C ASP A 28 5.48 6.02 -3.04
N ARG A 29 5.72 5.99 -1.72
CA ARG A 29 7.06 5.77 -1.16
C ARG A 29 7.60 4.39 -1.52
N MET A 30 6.75 3.38 -1.51
CA MET A 30 7.16 2.02 -1.83
C MET A 30 7.40 1.82 -3.32
N GLU A 31 6.73 2.61 -4.16
CA GLU A 31 7.01 2.65 -5.59
C GLU A 31 8.43 3.18 -5.83
N ALA A 32 8.84 4.24 -5.12
CA ALA A 32 10.20 4.75 -5.20
C ALA A 32 11.24 3.70 -4.76
N VAL A 33 10.96 2.94 -3.69
CA VAL A 33 11.82 1.84 -3.22
C VAL A 33 11.89 0.71 -4.25
N ALA A 34 10.75 0.31 -4.81
CA ALA A 34 10.68 -0.75 -5.83
C ALA A 34 11.48 -0.37 -7.09
N ARG A 35 11.35 0.87 -7.56
CA ARG A 35 12.11 1.38 -8.71
C ARG A 35 13.62 1.42 -8.40
N THR A 36 13.98 2.03 -7.27
CA THR A 36 15.40 2.12 -6.85
C THR A 36 16.04 0.74 -6.72
N THR A 37 15.31 -0.24 -6.16
CA THR A 37 15.80 -1.61 -6.03
C THR A 37 15.93 -2.27 -7.40
N ALA A 38 14.93 -2.14 -8.27
CA ALA A 38 14.96 -2.70 -9.62
C ALA A 38 16.15 -2.21 -10.45
N ASP A 39 16.57 -0.96 -10.24
CA ASP A 39 17.72 -0.35 -10.94
C ASP A 39 19.09 -0.81 -10.41
N GLN A 40 19.13 -1.53 -9.28
CA GLN A 40 20.37 -2.10 -8.73
C GLN A 40 20.73 -3.40 -9.47
N ASP A 41 21.15 -3.31 -10.72
CA ASP A 41 21.76 -4.44 -11.41
C ASP A 41 23.27 -4.44 -11.21
N LEU A 42 23.83 -5.61 -10.88
CA LEU A 42 25.26 -5.79 -10.67
C LEU A 42 25.85 -6.64 -11.78
N SER A 43 26.84 -6.09 -12.47
CA SER A 43 27.58 -6.83 -13.49
C SER A 43 28.25 -8.09 -12.91
N PRO A 44 28.47 -9.14 -13.70
CA PRO A 44 29.16 -10.36 -13.24
C PRO A 44 30.53 -10.09 -12.57
N LEU A 45 31.22 -9.02 -12.98
CA LEU A 45 32.52 -8.63 -12.42
C LEU A 45 32.43 -8.23 -10.93
N ALA A 46 31.25 -7.79 -10.46
CA ALA A 46 31.03 -7.46 -9.05
C ALA A 46 31.08 -8.69 -8.13
N PHE A 47 30.97 -9.90 -8.70
CA PHE A 47 30.96 -11.17 -7.97
C PHE A 47 32.26 -11.95 -8.09
N MET A 48 33.27 -11.41 -8.79
CA MET A 48 34.58 -12.04 -8.88
C MET A 48 35.32 -11.93 -7.54
N VAL A 49 35.54 -13.08 -6.91
CA VAL A 49 36.34 -13.17 -5.69
C VAL A 49 37.73 -13.68 -6.04
N PRO A 50 38.82 -12.92 -5.76
CA PRO A 50 40.19 -13.32 -6.09
C PRO A 50 40.79 -14.37 -5.14
N ASP A 51 40.08 -14.75 -4.07
CA ASP A 51 40.57 -15.64 -3.03
C ASP A 51 40.28 -17.13 -3.35
N GLN A 52 41.33 -17.95 -3.34
CA GLN A 52 41.28 -19.40 -3.57
C GLN A 52 40.83 -20.19 -2.32
N VAL A 53 40.74 -19.55 -1.16
CA VAL A 53 40.36 -20.18 0.12
C VAL A 53 38.85 -20.40 0.23
N ILE A 54 38.03 -19.61 -0.49
CA ILE A 54 36.57 -19.80 -0.58
C ILE A 54 36.29 -20.94 -1.58
N GLY A 55 36.55 -22.17 -1.13
CA GLY A 55 36.40 -23.38 -1.94
C GLY A 55 35.02 -23.46 -2.62
N GLY A 56 35.06 -23.67 -3.95
CA GLY A 56 33.96 -24.22 -4.75
C GLY A 56 32.84 -23.27 -5.18
N ILE A 57 32.71 -22.06 -4.61
CA ILE A 57 31.66 -21.11 -5.01
C ILE A 57 32.17 -20.25 -6.16
N SER A 58 31.53 -20.36 -7.31
CA SER A 58 31.87 -19.54 -8.48
C SER A 58 31.26 -18.14 -8.38
N ALA A 59 31.82 -17.18 -9.12
CA ALA A 59 31.20 -15.87 -9.30
C ALA A 59 29.76 -15.98 -9.84
N ALA A 60 29.48 -17.00 -10.66
CA ALA A 60 28.15 -17.28 -11.17
C ALA A 60 27.17 -17.71 -10.06
N ASP A 61 27.62 -18.49 -9.07
CA ASP A 61 26.78 -18.89 -7.93
C ASP A 61 26.39 -17.69 -7.08
N LEU A 62 27.34 -16.77 -6.84
CA LEU A 62 27.09 -15.53 -6.11
C LEU A 62 26.16 -14.58 -6.89
N GLN A 63 26.37 -14.45 -8.20
CA GLN A 63 25.51 -13.66 -9.07
C GLN A 63 24.08 -14.21 -9.06
N ASN A 64 23.91 -15.52 -9.20
CA ASN A 64 22.60 -16.17 -9.15
C ASN A 64 21.90 -15.95 -7.80
N ALA A 65 22.64 -16.07 -6.69
CA ALA A 65 22.10 -15.81 -5.35
C ALA A 65 21.65 -14.35 -5.21
N TYR A 66 22.44 -13.41 -5.71
CA TYR A 66 22.07 -12.00 -5.74
C TYR A 66 20.81 -11.74 -6.57
N GLN A 67 20.77 -12.24 -7.81
CA GLN A 67 19.61 -12.06 -8.72
C GLN A 67 18.33 -12.65 -8.13
N LYS A 68 18.43 -13.79 -7.44
CA LYS A 68 17.29 -14.39 -6.76
C LYS A 68 16.76 -13.48 -5.64
N MET A 69 17.64 -12.95 -4.79
CA MET A 69 17.26 -12.04 -3.72
C MET A 69 16.71 -10.71 -4.28
N HIS A 70 17.38 -10.16 -5.29
CA HIS A 70 16.98 -8.93 -5.98
C HIS A 70 15.57 -9.06 -6.57
N SER A 71 15.29 -10.17 -7.25
CA SER A 71 13.96 -10.48 -7.81
C SER A 71 12.89 -10.63 -6.71
N GLN A 72 13.22 -11.31 -5.61
CA GLN A 72 12.33 -11.47 -4.47
C GLN A 72 11.97 -10.12 -3.84
N LEU A 73 12.98 -9.28 -3.56
CA LEU A 73 12.76 -7.95 -2.97
C LEU A 73 11.98 -7.03 -3.91
N THR A 74 12.33 -7.02 -5.20
CA THR A 74 11.61 -6.21 -6.20
C THR A 74 10.13 -6.59 -6.29
N THR A 75 9.83 -7.90 -6.25
CA THR A 75 8.45 -8.40 -6.21
C THR A 75 7.73 -7.94 -4.94
N LEU A 76 8.33 -8.18 -3.76
CA LEU A 76 7.74 -7.79 -2.48
C LEU A 76 7.44 -6.29 -2.40
N PHE A 77 8.31 -5.43 -2.92
CA PHE A 77 8.07 -3.99 -2.92
C PHE A 77 6.95 -3.59 -3.88
N ARG A 78 6.83 -4.23 -5.05
CA ARG A 78 5.72 -4.00 -5.98
C ARG A 78 4.37 -4.49 -5.41
N ASP A 79 4.38 -5.62 -4.72
CA ASP A 79 3.19 -6.12 -4.03
C ASP A 79 2.78 -5.14 -2.93
N ALA A 80 3.72 -4.62 -2.15
CA ALA A 80 3.44 -3.61 -1.13
C ALA A 80 2.83 -2.31 -1.70
N VAL A 81 3.28 -1.84 -2.88
CA VAL A 81 2.64 -0.71 -3.59
C VAL A 81 1.16 -0.99 -3.82
N THR A 82 0.88 -2.18 -4.35
CA THR A 82 -0.47 -2.63 -4.68
C THR A 82 -1.35 -2.72 -3.44
N GLU A 83 -0.89 -3.42 -2.40
CA GLU A 83 -1.63 -3.61 -1.15
C GLU A 83 -1.92 -2.27 -0.45
N PHE A 84 -0.94 -1.34 -0.41
CA PHE A 84 -1.15 -0.03 0.19
C PHE A 84 -2.17 0.84 -0.56
N ASP A 85 -2.19 0.80 -1.90
CA ASP A 85 -3.24 1.50 -2.65
C ASP A 85 -4.61 0.82 -2.47
N GLN A 86 -4.65 -0.51 -2.37
CA GLN A 86 -5.89 -1.23 -2.06
C GLN A 86 -6.46 -0.86 -0.69
N PHE A 87 -5.63 -0.72 0.35
CA PHE A 87 -6.05 -0.24 1.66
C PHE A 87 -6.62 1.18 1.59
N ALA A 88 -5.94 2.10 0.88
CA ALA A 88 -6.44 3.45 0.66
C ALA A 88 -7.80 3.44 -0.06
N GLY A 89 -7.94 2.61 -1.10
CA GLY A 89 -9.19 2.42 -1.82
C GLY A 89 -10.32 1.86 -0.94
N ALA A 90 -10.02 0.86 -0.10
CA ALA A 90 -10.99 0.27 0.82
C ALA A 90 -11.49 1.27 1.87
N LEU A 91 -10.59 2.08 2.44
CA LEU A 91 -10.96 3.13 3.39
C LEU A 91 -11.88 4.18 2.75
N ASN A 92 -11.58 4.63 1.53
CA ASN A 92 -12.46 5.56 0.82
C ASN A 92 -13.85 4.95 0.56
N ARG A 93 -13.91 3.68 0.12
CA ARG A 93 -15.20 2.99 -0.07
C ARG A 93 -15.99 2.85 1.24
N ASN A 94 -15.30 2.60 2.36
CA ASN A 94 -15.95 2.53 3.67
C ASN A 94 -16.51 3.90 4.09
N ALA A 95 -15.75 4.99 3.88
CA ALA A 95 -16.22 6.35 4.14
C ALA A 95 -17.49 6.67 3.32
N ASP A 96 -17.47 6.37 2.02
CA ASP A 96 -18.62 6.60 1.13
C ASP A 96 -19.84 5.77 1.55
N TRP A 97 -19.63 4.55 2.05
CA TRP A 97 -20.72 3.73 2.58
C TRP A 97 -21.36 4.33 3.83
N TYR A 98 -20.55 4.82 4.78
CA TYR A 98 -21.06 5.45 6.00
C TYR A 98 -21.86 6.72 5.70
N GLU A 99 -21.39 7.56 4.78
CA GLU A 99 -22.12 8.77 4.35
C GLU A 99 -23.47 8.42 3.73
N ARG A 100 -23.53 7.44 2.81
CA ARG A 100 -24.79 6.99 2.20
C ARG A 100 -25.75 6.40 3.23
N ALA A 101 -25.25 5.57 4.16
CA ALA A 101 -26.08 4.97 5.19
C ALA A 101 -26.72 6.04 6.11
N GLU A 102 -26.00 7.13 6.38
CA GLU A 102 -26.54 8.25 7.15
C GLU A 102 -27.58 9.05 6.36
N GLU A 103 -27.35 9.30 5.07
CA GLU A 103 -28.33 9.95 4.18
C GLU A 103 -29.64 9.16 4.12
N ASP A 104 -29.55 7.84 3.96
CA ASP A 104 -30.71 6.93 3.93
C ASP A 104 -31.47 6.93 5.26
N ASN A 105 -30.75 6.91 6.39
CA ASN A 105 -31.36 6.98 7.72
C ASN A 105 -32.13 8.29 7.92
N ILE A 106 -31.52 9.43 7.59
CA ILE A 106 -32.17 10.74 7.73
C ILE A 106 -33.42 10.82 6.86
N ALA A 107 -33.35 10.39 5.59
CA ALA A 107 -34.49 10.39 4.69
C ALA A 107 -35.66 9.52 5.20
N ASN A 108 -35.35 8.43 5.90
CA ASN A 108 -36.36 7.56 6.51
C ASN A 108 -36.99 8.18 7.76
N PHE A 109 -36.19 8.83 8.61
CA PHE A 109 -36.72 9.53 9.80
C PHE A 109 -37.62 10.70 9.43
N ASP A 110 -37.29 11.48 8.40
CA ASP A 110 -38.14 12.58 7.93
C ASP A 110 -39.51 12.08 7.46
N LYS A 111 -39.54 10.92 6.76
CA LYS A 111 -40.80 10.27 6.37
C LYS A 111 -41.66 9.87 7.56
N ILE A 112 -41.05 9.24 8.58
CA ILE A 112 -41.78 8.82 9.80
C ILE A 112 -42.33 10.03 10.56
N TRP A 113 -41.58 11.13 10.64
CA TRP A 113 -42.02 12.32 11.36
C TRP A 113 -43.10 13.12 10.62
N SER A 114 -43.09 13.07 9.29
CA SER A 114 -44.09 13.75 8.44
C SER A 114 -45.42 13.01 8.28
N ALA A 115 -45.54 11.79 8.83
CA ALA A 115 -46.74 10.94 8.80
C ALA A 115 -47.57 11.08 10.08
#